data_AF-A9E1M0-F1
#
_entry.id   AF-A9E1M0-F1
#
_cell.length_a   1.000
_cell.length_b   1.000
_cell.length_c   1.000
_cell.angle_alpha   90.00
_cell.angle_beta   90.00
_cell.angle_gamma   90.00
#
_symmetry.space_group_name_H-M   'P 1'
#
loop_
_entity.id
_entity.type
_entity.pdbx_description
1 polymer ?
#
loop_
_entity_poly.entity_id
_entity_poly.type
_entity_poly.pdbx_seq_one_letter_code
_entity_poly.pdbx_strand_id
1 'polypeptide(L)'
;MLCLFMTAHAQEFKVPNYSFEKAADYETYEKDVVAATKWLVETPINSQKTKRIQVQQFLMKWLEGTPKITLNISTEIVTFIESPESFIIYMGGWASYCIENNDYKNDLQGNIRGIENVITFYDANRKEMGKIKAIERYKKLQKKGKLEKHLKSKL
;
A
#
# COMPACT_ATOMS: atom_id res chain seq x y z
N MET A 1 -17.92 25.95 23.58
CA MET A 1 -17.52 24.56 23.29
C MET A 1 -17.48 24.40 21.79
N LEU A 2 -16.32 24.65 21.17
CA LEU A 2 -16.14 24.55 19.72
C LEU A 2 -15.94 23.06 19.38
N CYS A 3 -16.91 22.44 18.71
CA CYS A 3 -16.71 21.14 18.10
C CYS A 3 -15.77 21.32 16.90
N LEU A 4 -14.50 20.97 17.07
CA LEU A 4 -13.59 20.71 15.96
C LEU A 4 -14.11 19.49 15.21
N PHE A 5 -14.85 19.73 14.12
CA PHE A 5 -15.08 18.72 13.10
C PHE A 5 -13.73 18.43 12.45
N MET A 6 -13.10 17.32 12.83
CA MET A 6 -12.03 16.73 12.02
C MET A 6 -12.68 16.19 10.74
N THR A 7 -12.86 17.04 9.74
CA THR A 7 -13.09 16.57 8.37
C THR A 7 -11.78 15.90 7.94
N ALA A 8 -11.74 14.58 8.04
CA ALA A 8 -10.72 13.79 7.39
C ALA A 8 -10.78 14.11 5.88
N HIS A 9 -9.91 15.00 5.43
CA HIS A 9 -9.70 15.25 4.02
C HIS A 9 -9.04 14.01 3.43
N ALA A 10 -9.84 13.00 3.09
CA ALA A 10 -9.47 12.12 2.00
C ALA A 10 -9.33 13.04 0.79
N GLN A 11 -8.08 13.39 0.42
CA GLN A 11 -7.83 14.12 -0.82
C GLN A 11 -8.59 13.42 -1.94
N GLU A 12 -9.28 14.19 -2.78
CA GLU A 12 -10.08 13.62 -3.86
C GLU A 12 -9.14 13.06 -4.94
N PHE A 13 -8.58 11.88 -4.71
CA PHE A 13 -7.84 11.16 -5.75
C PHE A 13 -8.83 10.77 -6.84
N LYS A 14 -8.53 11.09 -8.09
CA LYS A 14 -9.30 10.64 -9.25
C LYS A 14 -8.44 9.66 -10.02
N VAL A 15 -8.97 8.47 -10.28
CA VAL A 15 -8.30 7.49 -11.13
C VAL A 15 -8.07 8.12 -12.51
N PRO A 16 -6.83 8.17 -13.02
CA PRO A 16 -6.56 8.76 -14.32
C PRO A 16 -7.24 7.96 -15.43
N ASN A 17 -7.45 8.58 -16.58
CA ASN A 17 -7.71 7.81 -17.79
C ASN A 17 -6.36 7.26 -18.28
N TYR A 18 -6.08 5.99 -17.98
CA TYR A 18 -4.78 5.37 -18.20
C TYR A 18 -4.79 4.42 -19.40
N SER A 19 -3.69 4.42 -20.15
CA SER A 19 -3.35 3.38 -21.13
C SER A 19 -1.91 2.93 -20.87
N PHE A 20 -1.67 1.62 -20.90
CA PHE A 20 -0.38 1.00 -20.64
C PHE A 20 0.03 0.14 -21.84
N GLU A 21 0.43 0.78 -22.93
CA GLU A 21 0.79 0.09 -24.18
C GLU A 21 2.30 -0.05 -24.32
N LYS A 22 3.05 0.91 -23.81
CA LYS A 22 4.51 0.99 -23.92
C LYS A 22 5.15 1.23 -22.56
N ALA A 23 6.41 0.85 -22.42
CA ALA A 23 7.19 1.03 -21.19
C ALA A 23 7.17 2.48 -20.65
N ALA A 24 7.22 3.48 -21.53
CA ALA A 24 7.20 4.90 -21.16
C ALA A 24 5.85 5.37 -20.56
N ASP A 25 4.75 4.67 -20.87
CA ASP A 25 3.43 5.05 -20.35
C ASP A 25 3.40 4.88 -18.83
N TYR A 26 4.01 3.82 -18.29
CA TYR A 26 4.04 3.54 -16.85
C TYR A 26 4.68 4.66 -16.03
N GLU A 27 5.78 5.24 -16.53
CA GLU A 27 6.48 6.34 -15.85
C GLU A 27 5.58 7.58 -15.68
N THR A 28 4.72 7.84 -16.67
CA THR A 28 3.78 8.98 -16.64
C THR A 28 2.82 8.91 -15.44
N TYR A 29 2.49 7.70 -14.97
CA TYR A 29 1.53 7.45 -13.90
C TYR A 29 2.17 7.15 -12.53
N GLU A 30 3.49 7.25 -12.38
CA GLU A 30 4.16 6.97 -11.09
C GLU A 30 3.59 7.84 -9.94
N LYS A 31 3.30 9.12 -10.20
CA LYS A 31 2.67 10.00 -9.21
C LYS A 31 1.25 9.58 -8.85
N ASP A 32 0.49 9.09 -9.83
CA ASP A 32 -0.86 8.58 -9.61
C ASP A 32 -0.85 7.28 -8.79
N VAL A 33 0.16 6.42 -8.95
CA VAL A 33 0.34 5.20 -8.15
C VAL A 33 0.58 5.52 -6.69
N VAL A 34 1.44 6.51 -6.41
CA VAL A 34 1.69 7.01 -5.05
C VAL A 34 0.40 7.58 -4.45
N ALA A 35 -0.30 8.43 -5.21
CA ALA A 35 -1.55 9.04 -4.76
C ALA A 35 -2.68 8.01 -4.52
N ALA A 36 -2.81 7.02 -5.41
CA ALA A 36 -3.75 5.92 -5.29
C ALA A 36 -3.47 5.09 -4.03
N THR A 37 -2.21 4.75 -3.77
CA THR A 37 -1.78 3.99 -2.59
C THR A 37 -2.12 4.76 -1.32
N LYS A 38 -1.74 6.05 -1.25
CA LYS A 38 -2.07 6.92 -0.12
C LYS A 38 -3.58 6.99 0.10
N TRP A 39 -4.36 7.17 -0.95
CA TRP A 39 -5.82 7.22 -0.86
C TRP A 39 -6.41 5.92 -0.29
N LEU A 40 -5.91 4.75 -0.71
CA LEU A 40 -6.37 3.46 -0.16
C LEU A 40 -6.07 3.29 1.32
N VAL A 41 -4.89 3.77 1.77
CA VAL A 41 -4.44 3.72 3.17
C VAL A 41 -5.27 4.65 4.05
N GLU A 42 -5.55 5.87 3.59
CA GLU A 42 -6.20 6.91 4.40
C GLU A 42 -7.74 6.85 4.36
N THR A 43 -8.33 6.28 3.30
CA THR A 43 -9.78 6.23 3.13
C THR A 43 -10.38 5.03 3.87
N PRO A 44 -11.45 5.18 4.68
CA PRO A 44 -12.11 4.05 5.33
C PRO A 44 -12.53 2.94 4.34
N ILE A 45 -12.31 1.67 4.72
CA ILE A 45 -12.51 0.48 3.89
C ILE A 45 -13.95 0.33 3.39
N ASN A 46 -14.93 0.79 4.17
CA ASN A 46 -16.35 0.71 3.86
C ASN A 46 -16.89 1.92 3.08
N SER A 47 -16.07 2.94 2.85
CA SER A 47 -16.44 4.15 2.12
C SER A 47 -16.07 4.05 0.64
N GLN A 48 -16.86 4.72 -0.23
CA GLN A 48 -16.58 4.86 -1.66
C GLN A 48 -16.23 3.53 -2.37
N LYS A 49 -16.95 2.44 -2.07
CA LYS A 49 -16.62 1.07 -2.49
C LYS A 49 -16.35 0.93 -4.00
N THR A 50 -17.19 1.51 -4.85
CA THR A 50 -16.99 1.49 -6.31
C THR A 50 -15.67 2.14 -6.73
N LYS A 51 -15.36 3.31 -6.15
CA LYS A 51 -14.10 4.00 -6.41
C LYS A 51 -12.90 3.22 -5.87
N ARG A 52 -13.01 2.62 -4.68
CA ARG A 52 -11.96 1.74 -4.14
C ARG A 52 -11.62 0.62 -5.10
N ILE A 53 -12.62 -0.06 -5.68
CA ILE A 53 -12.40 -1.07 -6.71
C ILE A 53 -11.65 -0.48 -7.93
N GLN A 54 -12.05 0.70 -8.42
CA GLN A 54 -11.37 1.35 -9.55
C GLN A 54 -9.91 1.71 -9.24
N VAL A 55 -9.63 2.21 -8.04
CA VAL A 55 -8.27 2.55 -7.57
C VAL A 55 -7.42 1.29 -7.48
N GLN A 56 -7.97 0.20 -6.93
CA GLN A 56 -7.28 -1.08 -6.87
C GLN A 56 -7.00 -1.66 -8.26
N GLN A 57 -7.96 -1.60 -9.18
CA GLN A 57 -7.78 -2.05 -10.57
C GLN A 57 -6.67 -1.27 -11.29
N PHE A 58 -6.63 0.06 -11.11
CA PHE A 58 -5.57 0.90 -11.63
C PHE A 58 -4.20 0.48 -11.08
N LEU A 59 -4.08 0.33 -9.76
CA LEU A 59 -2.83 -0.08 -9.12
C LEU A 59 -2.38 -1.46 -9.59
N MET A 60 -3.27 -2.46 -9.63
CA MET A 60 -2.92 -3.80 -10.09
C MET A 60 -2.42 -3.79 -11.53
N LYS A 61 -3.14 -3.14 -12.45
CA LYS A 61 -2.71 -3.06 -13.85
C LYS A 61 -1.36 -2.36 -14.03
N TRP A 62 -1.09 -1.33 -13.23
CA TRP A 62 0.21 -0.66 -13.29
C TRP A 62 1.32 -1.57 -12.75
N LEU A 63 1.09 -2.21 -11.60
CA LEU A 63 2.04 -3.12 -10.95
C LEU A 63 2.37 -4.35 -11.81
N GLU A 64 1.40 -4.87 -12.55
CA GLU A 64 1.57 -6.05 -13.42
C GLU A 64 2.48 -5.81 -14.63
N GLY A 65 2.60 -4.56 -15.09
CA GLY A 65 3.30 -4.26 -16.33
C GLY A 65 4.43 -3.24 -16.25
N THR A 66 4.63 -2.59 -15.09
CA THR A 66 5.72 -1.63 -14.93
C THR A 66 7.08 -2.30 -15.17
N PRO A 67 7.94 -1.77 -16.05
CA PRO A 67 9.23 -2.39 -16.35
C PRO A 67 10.30 -2.07 -15.29
N LYS A 68 10.08 -1.06 -14.45
CA LYS A 68 11.07 -0.57 -13.47
C LYS A 68 11.03 -1.33 -12.15
N ILE A 69 9.88 -1.90 -11.79
CA ILE A 69 9.67 -2.52 -10.47
C ILE A 69 9.33 -3.99 -10.66
N THR A 70 10.09 -4.85 -10.00
CA THR A 70 9.76 -6.28 -9.86
C THR A 70 9.57 -6.56 -8.37
N LEU A 71 8.35 -6.96 -7.98
CA LEU A 71 8.04 -7.25 -6.59
C LEU A 71 8.40 -8.70 -6.26
N ASN A 72 9.46 -8.90 -5.46
CA ASN A 72 9.83 -10.21 -4.95
C ASN A 72 8.98 -10.54 -3.71
N ILE A 73 7.78 -11.07 -3.94
CA ILE A 73 6.80 -11.38 -2.88
C ILE A 73 7.25 -12.62 -2.09
N SER A 74 7.75 -12.43 -0.88
CA SER A 74 8.05 -13.51 0.07
C SER A 74 6.80 -13.88 0.88
N THR A 75 6.39 -15.16 0.83
CA THR A 75 5.26 -15.68 1.64
C THR A 75 5.56 -15.67 3.14
N GLU A 76 6.84 -15.62 3.53
CA GLU A 76 7.25 -15.44 4.93
C GLU A 76 7.06 -14.00 5.42
N ILE A 77 7.00 -13.02 4.51
CA ILE A 77 6.72 -11.62 4.82
C ILE A 77 5.23 -11.32 4.65
N VAL A 78 4.62 -11.70 3.54
CA VAL A 78 3.20 -11.43 3.26
C VAL A 78 2.30 -12.50 3.90
N THR A 79 2.45 -12.69 5.22
CA THR A 79 1.70 -13.66 6.02
C THR A 79 0.22 -13.30 6.23
N PHE A 80 -0.24 -12.22 5.58
CA PHE A 80 -1.61 -11.72 5.55
C PHE A 80 -2.23 -11.77 4.14
N ILE A 81 -1.67 -12.60 3.23
CA ILE A 81 -2.11 -12.70 1.83
C ILE A 81 -3.62 -12.99 1.67
N GLU A 82 -4.25 -13.63 2.66
CA GLU A 82 -5.70 -13.87 2.72
C GLU A 82 -6.54 -12.59 2.87
N SER A 83 -5.92 -11.44 3.09
CA SER A 83 -6.57 -10.12 3.09
C SER A 83 -6.22 -9.38 1.79
N PRO A 84 -7.08 -9.43 0.74
CA PRO A 84 -6.79 -8.80 -0.55
C PRO A 84 -6.51 -7.29 -0.44
N GLU A 85 -7.27 -6.60 0.41
CA GLU A 85 -7.06 -5.17 0.71
C GLU A 85 -5.67 -4.89 1.30
N SER A 86 -5.24 -5.71 2.26
CA SER A 86 -3.90 -5.56 2.84
C SER A 86 -2.81 -5.91 1.82
N PHE A 87 -3.04 -6.92 0.97
CA PHE A 87 -2.07 -7.33 -0.01
C PHE A 87 -1.82 -6.26 -1.08
N ILE A 88 -2.89 -5.64 -1.61
CA ILE A 88 -2.72 -4.57 -2.59
C ILE A 88 -2.10 -3.31 -1.97
N ILE A 89 -2.44 -2.97 -0.73
CA ILE A 89 -1.84 -1.86 -0.01
C ILE A 89 -0.34 -2.09 0.25
N TYR A 90 0.04 -3.33 0.55
CA TYR A 90 1.46 -3.71 0.67
C TYR A 90 2.21 -3.49 -0.65
N MET A 91 1.68 -3.99 -1.77
CA MET A 91 2.33 -3.84 -3.08
C MET A 91 2.41 -2.37 -3.52
N GLY A 92 1.33 -1.61 -3.32
CA GLY A 92 1.31 -0.16 -3.58
C GLY A 92 2.30 0.60 -2.69
N GLY A 93 2.43 0.21 -1.42
CA GLY A 93 3.41 0.79 -0.49
C GLY A 93 4.85 0.54 -0.92
N TRP A 94 5.16 -0.69 -1.36
CA TRP A 94 6.47 -0.99 -1.95
C TRP A 94 6.73 -0.13 -3.19
N ALA A 95 5.79 -0.11 -4.15
CA ALA A 95 5.96 0.69 -5.36
C ALA A 95 6.13 2.18 -5.04
N SER A 96 5.37 2.70 -4.06
CA SER A 96 5.50 4.09 -3.61
C SER A 96 6.90 4.38 -3.06
N TYR A 97 7.50 3.46 -2.28
CA TYR A 97 8.89 3.61 -1.85
C TYR A 97 9.84 3.71 -3.05
N CYS A 98 9.74 2.80 -4.02
CA CYS A 98 10.61 2.79 -5.19
C CYS A 98 10.55 4.13 -5.96
N ILE A 99 9.32 4.64 -6.18
CA ILE A 99 9.06 5.88 -6.91
C ILE A 99 9.57 7.09 -6.14
N GLU A 100 9.19 7.24 -4.87
CA GLU A 100 9.52 8.43 -4.06
C GLU A 100 11.02 8.57 -3.79
N ASN A 101 11.75 7.45 -3.75
CA ASN A 101 13.18 7.43 -3.43
C ASN A 101 14.07 7.21 -4.67
N ASN A 102 13.49 7.00 -5.85
CA ASN A 102 14.19 6.55 -7.05
C ASN A 102 15.05 5.29 -6.80
N ASP A 103 14.59 4.40 -5.90
CA ASP A 103 15.31 3.21 -5.45
C ASP A 103 14.50 1.95 -5.77
N TYR A 104 14.52 1.58 -7.05
CA TYR A 104 13.63 0.57 -7.63
C TYR A 104 14.02 -0.89 -7.32
N LYS A 105 15.16 -1.13 -6.66
CA LYS A 105 15.72 -2.48 -6.42
C LYS A 105 15.91 -2.83 -4.94
N ASN A 106 15.49 -1.94 -4.04
CA ASN A 106 15.70 -2.15 -2.60
C ASN A 106 14.51 -2.86 -1.97
N ASP A 107 14.54 -4.18 -2.09
CA ASP A 107 13.49 -5.06 -1.59
C ASP A 107 13.21 -4.86 -0.09
N LEU A 108 14.25 -4.63 0.71
CA LEU A 108 14.08 -4.43 2.16
C LEU A 108 13.22 -3.20 2.46
N GLN A 109 13.54 -2.06 1.87
CA GLN A 109 12.81 -0.83 2.13
C GLN A 109 11.42 -0.83 1.49
N GLY A 110 11.27 -1.46 0.32
CA GLY A 110 9.95 -1.72 -0.28
C GLY A 110 9.06 -2.56 0.64
N ASN A 111 9.60 -3.65 1.20
CA ASN A 111 8.92 -4.48 2.20
C ASN A 111 8.55 -3.68 3.45
N ILE A 112 9.48 -2.90 4.00
CA ILE A 112 9.22 -2.06 5.19
C ILE A 112 8.05 -1.12 4.91
N ARG A 113 8.10 -0.33 3.83
CA ARG A 113 7.05 0.62 3.50
C ARG A 113 5.70 -0.07 3.25
N GLY A 114 5.71 -1.20 2.54
CA GLY A 114 4.50 -2.01 2.32
C GLY A 114 3.86 -2.46 3.63
N ILE A 115 4.65 -2.98 4.58
CA ILE A 115 4.15 -3.42 5.89
C ILE A 115 3.65 -2.24 6.72
N GLU A 116 4.34 -1.10 6.71
CA GLU A 116 3.93 0.11 7.43
C GLU A 116 2.59 0.67 6.92
N ASN A 117 2.38 0.67 5.60
CA ASN A 117 1.10 1.05 5.01
C ASN A 117 -0.03 0.08 5.41
N VAL A 118 0.24 -1.22 5.43
CA VAL A 118 -0.72 -2.23 5.91
C VAL A 118 -1.07 -2.01 7.38
N ILE A 119 -0.08 -1.71 8.23
CA ILE A 119 -0.31 -1.40 9.65
C ILE A 119 -1.22 -0.17 9.78
N THR A 120 -0.90 0.91 9.06
CA THR A 120 -1.67 2.15 9.08
C THR A 120 -3.12 1.92 8.65
N PHE A 121 -3.32 1.27 7.51
CA PHE A 121 -4.64 0.91 7.00
C PHE A 121 -5.41 0.02 7.98
N TYR A 122 -4.76 -1.03 8.50
CA TYR A 122 -5.36 -1.97 9.43
C TYR A 122 -5.81 -1.29 10.72
N ASP A 123 -5.00 -0.39 11.27
CA ASP A 123 -5.34 0.31 12.51
C ASP A 123 -6.53 1.26 12.33
N ALA A 124 -6.62 1.93 11.17
CA ALA A 124 -7.77 2.78 10.83
C ALA A 124 -9.07 1.98 10.58
N ASN A 125 -8.96 0.70 10.18
CA ASN A 125 -10.09 -0.13 9.75
C ASN A 125 -10.28 -1.39 10.60
N ARG A 126 -9.67 -1.44 11.79
CA ARG A 126 -9.59 -2.65 12.63
C ARG A 126 -10.97 -3.18 13.02
N LYS A 127 -11.95 -2.30 13.20
CA LYS A 127 -13.31 -2.66 13.59
C LYS A 127 -14.01 -3.43 12.46
N GLU A 128 -13.81 -3.02 11.23
CA GLU A 128 -14.40 -3.59 10.01
C GLU A 128 -13.66 -4.85 9.56
N MET A 129 -12.33 -4.86 9.68
CA MET A 129 -11.48 -5.98 9.25
C MET A 129 -11.38 -7.12 10.27
N GLY A 130 -11.75 -6.87 11.52
CA GLY A 130 -11.54 -7.80 12.61
C GLY A 130 -10.04 -8.01 12.95
N LYS A 131 -9.76 -9.03 13.75
CA LYS A 131 -8.39 -9.31 14.20
C LYS A 131 -7.61 -10.11 13.16
N ILE A 132 -6.58 -9.51 12.56
CA ILE A 132 -5.64 -10.21 11.67
C ILE A 132 -4.34 -10.46 12.44
N LYS A 133 -4.14 -11.71 12.89
CA LYS A 133 -3.00 -12.08 13.77
C LYS A 133 -1.64 -11.73 13.16
N ALA A 134 -1.50 -11.87 11.84
CA ALA A 134 -0.28 -11.54 11.10
C ALA A 134 0.06 -10.04 11.23
N ILE A 135 -0.88 -9.14 10.97
CA ILE A 135 -0.67 -7.69 11.06
C ILE A 135 -0.41 -7.27 12.51
N GLU A 136 -1.11 -7.85 13.49
CA GLU A 136 -0.85 -7.59 14.93
C GLU A 136 0.57 -8.00 15.35
N ARG A 137 1.19 -8.99 14.69
CA ARG A 137 2.61 -9.36 14.92
C ARG A 137 3.54 -8.27 14.40
N TYR A 138 3.31 -7.77 13.19
CA TYR A 138 4.12 -6.69 12.60
C TYR A 138 4.03 -5.40 13.41
N LYS A 139 2.84 -5.03 13.87
CA LYS A 139 2.65 -3.91 14.81
C LYS A 139 3.51 -4.03 16.06
N LYS A 140 3.56 -5.22 16.66
CA LYS A 140 4.40 -5.47 17.85
C LYS A 140 5.89 -5.37 17.54
N LEU A 141 6.33 -5.81 16.35
CA LEU A 141 7.71 -5.68 15.92
C LEU A 141 8.08 -4.22 15.66
N GLN A 142 7.21 -3.45 15.00
CA GLN A 142 7.39 -2.01 14.74
C GLN A 142 7.52 -1.24 16.06
N LYS A 143 6.60 -1.44 17.02
CA LYS A 143 6.65 -0.82 18.35
C LYS A 143 7.92 -1.15 19.15
N LYS A 144 8.58 -2.26 18.84
CA LYS A 144 9.82 -2.70 19.49
C LYS A 144 11.09 -2.27 18.73
N GLY A 145 10.97 -1.57 17.61
CA GLY A 145 12.11 -1.25 16.74
C GLY A 145 12.76 -2.49 16.09
N LYS A 146 12.00 -3.59 15.93
CA LYS A 146 12.51 -4.87 15.43
C LYS A 146 11.98 -5.26 14.05
N LEU A 147 11.16 -4.41 13.43
CA LEU A 147 10.52 -4.70 12.14
C LEU A 147 11.54 -4.93 11.03
N GLU A 148 12.42 -3.95 10.78
CA GLU A 148 13.45 -4.06 9.74
C GLU A 148 14.33 -5.29 9.91
N LYS A 149 14.88 -5.51 11.11
CA LYS A 149 15.69 -6.71 11.41
C LYS A 149 14.95 -8.00 11.12
N HIS A 150 13.66 -8.05 11.45
CA HIS A 150 12.83 -9.22 11.16
C HIS A 150 12.65 -9.43 9.67
N LEU A 151 12.26 -8.40 8.91
CA LEU A 151 12.07 -8.50 7.46
C LEU A 151 13.36 -8.86 6.74
N LYS A 152 14.50 -8.25 7.13
CA LYS A 152 15.81 -8.57 6.58
C LYS A 152 16.22 -10.04 6.75
N SER A 153 15.75 -10.71 7.80
CA SER A 153 16.00 -12.14 8.02
C SER A 153 15.13 -13.08 7.15
N LYS A 154 14.26 -12.50 6.32
CA LYS A 154 13.23 -13.18 5.52
C LYS A 154 13.32 -12.87 4.02
N LEU A 155 14.37 -12.14 3.64
CA LEU A 155 14.79 -11.87 2.27
C LEU A 155 15.87 -12.85 1.85
#